data_AF-A0A1G4MBP0-F1
#
_entry.id   AF-A0A1G4MBP0-F1
#
_cell.length_a   1.000
_cell.length_b   1.000
_cell.length_c   1.000
_cell.angle_alpha   90.00
_cell.angle_beta   90.00
_cell.angle_gamma   90.00
#
_symmetry.space_group_name_H-M   'P 1'
#
loop_
_entity.id
_entity.type
_entity.pdbx_description
1 polymer ?
#
loop_
_entity_poly.entity_id
_entity_poly.type
_entity_poly.pdbx_seq_one_letter_code
_entity_poly.pdbx_strand_id
1 'polypeptide(L)'
;MTSSDSRSLELKAQIQQYLVQSGNYEIISSKLTQMLLEDGWMDEVKRLTNEEIKSNDSTNFTQILAKVEPQALEMVSDSTRNNVINQIRQFLGEIVDTE
;
A
#
# COMPACT_ATOMS: atom_id res chain seq x y z
N MET A 1 19.70 16.12 9.65
CA MET A 1 18.68 16.04 8.57
C MET A 1 19.31 16.63 7.34
N THR A 2 19.79 15.76 6.45
CA THR A 2 20.66 16.13 5.32
C THR A 2 19.77 16.51 4.13
N SER A 3 20.16 17.54 3.38
CA SER A 3 19.41 18.11 2.25
C SER A 3 19.09 17.13 1.10
N SER A 4 19.60 15.90 1.16
CA SER A 4 19.35 14.81 0.20
C SER A 4 17.97 14.16 0.39
N ASP A 5 17.47 14.04 1.63
CA ASP A 5 16.15 13.47 1.90
C ASP A 5 15.02 14.34 1.33
N SER A 6 15.16 15.67 1.41
CA SER A 6 14.18 16.63 0.88
C SER A 6 14.01 16.52 -0.64
N ARG A 7 15.11 16.39 -1.39
CA ARG A 7 15.05 16.16 -2.85
C ARG A 7 14.43 14.82 -3.22
N SER A 8 14.71 13.77 -2.45
CA SER A 8 14.10 12.46 -2.67
C SER A 8 12.59 12.49 -2.40
N LEU A 9 12.15 13.21 -1.36
CA LEU A 9 10.74 13.40 -1.02
C LEU A 9 10.00 14.21 -2.10
N GLU A 10 10.59 15.31 -2.59
CA GLU A 10 10.03 16.10 -3.69
C GLU A 10 9.94 15.30 -5.00
N LEU A 11 10.95 14.47 -5.29
CA LEU A 11 10.92 13.60 -6.46
C LEU A 11 9.80 12.54 -6.34
N LYS A 12 9.65 11.92 -5.17
CA LYS A 12 8.55 10.99 -4.89
C LYS A 12 7.18 11.65 -5.05
N ALA A 13 7.02 12.87 -4.54
CA ALA A 13 5.77 13.62 -4.66
C ALA A 13 5.44 13.93 -6.13
N GLN A 14 6.42 14.39 -6.92
CA GLN A 14 6.23 14.65 -8.35
C GLN A 14 5.87 13.37 -9.12
N ILE A 15 6.54 12.27 -8.83
CA ILE A 15 6.25 10.95 -9.40
C ILE A 15 4.82 10.51 -9.06
N GLN A 16 4.40 10.64 -7.80
CA GLN A 16 3.04 10.29 -7.39
C GLN A 16 2.01 11.18 -8.10
N GLN A 17 2.28 12.48 -8.20
CA GLN A 17 1.41 13.41 -8.90
C GLN A 17 1.29 13.05 -10.39
N TYR A 18 2.39 12.68 -11.04
CA TYR A 18 2.39 12.21 -12.42
C TYR A 18 1.61 10.91 -12.57
N LEU A 19 1.85 9.91 -11.71
CA LEU A 19 1.10 8.65 -11.70
C LEU A 19 -0.41 8.88 -11.57
N VAL A 20 -0.83 9.86 -10.75
CA VAL A 20 -2.24 10.24 -10.61
C VAL A 20 -2.76 10.95 -11.86
N GLN A 21 -2.03 11.92 -12.41
CA GLN A 21 -2.42 12.65 -13.62
C GLN A 21 -2.52 11.76 -14.86
N SER A 22 -1.66 10.75 -14.97
CA SER A 22 -1.68 9.77 -16.06
C SER A 22 -2.76 8.69 -15.88
N GLY A 23 -3.46 8.64 -14.75
CA GLY A 23 -4.41 7.57 -14.41
C GLY A 23 -3.77 6.24 -14.02
N ASN A 24 -2.44 6.13 -14.08
CA ASN A 24 -1.69 4.92 -13.71
C ASN A 24 -1.86 4.57 -12.23
N TYR A 25 -1.99 5.58 -11.37
CA TYR A 25 -2.24 5.37 -9.95
C TYR A 25 -3.56 4.61 -9.70
N GLU A 26 -4.64 4.99 -10.39
CA GLU A 26 -5.93 4.30 -10.28
C GLU A 26 -5.83 2.85 -10.77
N ILE A 27 -5.07 2.59 -11.84
CA ILE A 27 -4.84 1.23 -12.35
C ILE A 27 -4.10 0.37 -11.32
N ILE A 28 -3.02 0.89 -10.72
CA ILE A 28 -2.24 0.20 -9.69
C ILE A 28 -3.10 -0.05 -8.45
N SER A 29 -3.83 0.98 -7.99
CA SER A 29 -4.68 0.90 -6.82
C SER A 29 -5.84 -0.10 -7.01
N SER A 30 -6.49 -0.06 -8.17
CA SER A 30 -7.57 -0.99 -8.53
C SER A 30 -7.05 -2.42 -8.58
N LYS A 31 -5.90 -2.66 -9.24
CA LYS A 31 -5.30 -3.99 -9.32
C LYS A 31 -4.87 -4.52 -7.95
N LEU A 32 -4.22 -3.70 -7.12
CA LEU A 32 -3.87 -4.06 -5.75
C LEU A 32 -5.13 -4.45 -4.97
N THR A 33 -6.19 -3.63 -5.06
CA THR A 33 -7.47 -3.88 -4.39
C THR A 33 -8.08 -5.20 -4.84
N GLN A 34 -8.07 -5.46 -6.15
CA GLN A 34 -8.59 -6.70 -6.73
C GLN A 34 -7.77 -7.91 -6.27
N MET A 35 -6.44 -7.85 -6.29
CA MET A 35 -5.58 -8.93 -5.83
C MET A 35 -5.77 -9.22 -4.34
N LEU A 36 -5.86 -8.18 -3.50
CA LEU A 36 -6.13 -8.34 -2.07
C LEU A 36 -7.54 -8.91 -1.80
N LEU A 37 -8.50 -8.63 -2.67
CA LEU A 37 -9.83 -9.21 -2.58
C LEU A 37 -9.84 -10.69 -3.02
N GLU A 38 -9.22 -11.01 -4.16
CA GLU A 38 -9.13 -12.37 -4.70
C GLU A 38 -8.32 -13.31 -3.81
N ASP A 39 -7.28 -12.81 -3.14
CA ASP A 39 -6.46 -13.56 -2.17
C ASP A 39 -7.15 -13.70 -0.81
N GLY A 40 -8.32 -13.09 -0.61
CA GLY A 40 -9.09 -13.14 0.64
C GLY A 40 -8.52 -12.27 1.76
N TRP A 41 -7.48 -11.46 1.49
CA TRP A 41 -6.84 -10.59 2.47
C TRP A 41 -7.83 -9.61 3.10
N MET A 42 -8.74 -9.02 2.31
CA MET A 42 -9.74 -8.09 2.83
C MET A 42 -10.65 -8.70 3.89
N ASP A 43 -11.08 -9.94 3.69
CA ASP A 43 -11.93 -10.66 4.64
C ASP A 43 -11.14 -11.07 5.87
N GLU A 44 -9.88 -11.46 5.70
CA GLU A 44 -9.02 -11.85 6.81
C GLU A 44 -8.66 -10.66 7.71
N VAL A 45 -8.40 -9.47 7.15
CA VAL A 45 -8.20 -8.24 7.93
C VAL A 45 -9.46 -7.84 8.69
N LYS A 46 -10.65 -7.99 8.08
CA LYS A 46 -11.91 -7.76 8.79
C LYS A 46 -12.12 -8.75 9.94
N ARG A 47 -11.79 -10.02 9.73
CA ARG A 47 -11.83 -11.04 10.79
C ARG A 47 -10.88 -10.68 11.92
N LEU A 48 -9.62 -10.38 11.59
CA LEU A 48 -8.60 -9.96 12.55
C LEU A 48 -9.05 -8.74 13.35
N THR A 49 -9.60 -7.72 12.67
CA THR A 49 -10.13 -6.51 13.32
C THR A 49 -11.25 -6.85 14.30
N ASN A 50 -12.19 -7.72 13.92
CA ASN A 50 -13.26 -8.17 14.81
C ASN A 50 -12.75 -8.99 16.00
N GLU A 51 -11.73 -9.82 15.81
CA GLU A 51 -11.09 -10.58 16.89
C GLU A 51 -10.36 -9.63 17.86
N GLU A 52 -9.63 -8.64 17.35
CA GLU A 52 -8.97 -7.63 18.18
C GLU A 52 -9.97 -6.78 18.97
N ILE A 53 -11.10 -6.37 18.36
CA ILE A 53 -12.16 -5.63 19.06
C ILE A 53 -12.74 -6.47 20.20
N LYS A 54 -12.99 -7.77 19.96
CA LYS A 54 -13.52 -8.69 20.98
C LYS A 54 -12.49 -8.98 22.09
N SER A 55 -11.23 -9.12 21.73
CA SER A 55 -10.14 -9.46 22.66
C SER A 55 -9.77 -8.28 23.57
N ASN A 56 -9.81 -7.06 23.03
CA ASN A 56 -9.34 -5.86 23.70
C ASN A 56 -10.47 -5.07 24.39
N ASP A 57 -11.73 -5.53 24.29
CA ASP A 57 -12.98 -4.89 24.78
C ASP A 57 -13.04 -3.37 24.47
N SER A 58 -12.39 -2.96 23.38
CA SER A 58 -12.14 -1.57 23.04
C SER A 58 -12.51 -1.35 21.59
N THR A 59 -13.39 -0.39 21.37
CA THR A 59 -13.82 0.06 20.03
C THR A 59 -12.98 1.23 19.54
N ASN A 60 -11.87 1.55 20.22
CA ASN A 60 -11.02 2.67 19.84
C ASN A 60 -10.27 2.35 18.54
N PHE A 61 -10.67 3.02 17.46
CA PHE A 61 -10.10 2.84 16.13
C PHE A 61 -8.57 2.94 16.11
N THR A 62 -7.98 3.94 16.76
CA THR A 62 -6.52 4.15 16.75
C THR A 62 -5.77 3.01 17.42
N GLN A 63 -6.28 2.49 18.55
CA GLN A 63 -5.64 1.37 19.24
C GLN A 63 -5.75 0.06 18.45
N ILE A 64 -6.92 -0.20 17.84
CA ILE A 64 -7.13 -1.38 17.02
C ILE A 64 -6.28 -1.30 15.75
N LEU A 65 -6.26 -0.14 15.07
CA LEU A 65 -5.44 0.08 13.88
C LEU A 65 -3.95 -0.16 14.17
N ALA A 66 -3.42 0.37 15.27
CA ALA A 66 -2.01 0.19 15.63
C ALA A 66 -1.61 -1.29 15.83
N LYS A 67 -2.56 -2.17 16.14
CA LYS A 67 -2.33 -3.62 16.28
C LYS A 67 -2.64 -4.41 15.01
N VAL A 68 -3.68 -4.02 14.28
CA VAL A 68 -4.15 -4.69 13.06
C VAL A 68 -3.25 -4.34 11.88
N GLU A 69 -2.79 -3.10 11.74
CA GLU A 69 -1.97 -2.62 10.63
C GLU A 69 -0.70 -3.46 10.39
N PRO A 70 0.17 -3.71 11.39
CA PRO A 70 1.37 -4.53 11.15
C PRO A 70 1.03 -5.95 10.72
N GLN A 71 0.01 -6.56 11.32
CA GLN A 71 -0.43 -7.92 10.97
C GLN A 71 -1.02 -7.96 9.55
N ALA A 72 -1.84 -6.98 9.21
CA ALA A 72 -2.39 -6.83 7.87
C ALA A 72 -1.29 -6.66 6.82
N LEU A 73 -0.22 -5.90 7.12
CA LEU A 73 0.94 -5.74 6.23
C LEU A 73 1.76 -7.03 6.06
N GLU A 74 1.87 -7.85 7.11
CA GLU A 74 2.52 -9.17 7.05
C GLU A 74 1.68 -10.20 6.30
N MET A 75 0.35 -10.11 6.37
CA MET A 75 -0.57 -11.00 5.68
C MET A 75 -0.63 -10.77 4.16
N VAL A 76 -0.09 -9.66 3.65
CA VAL A 76 -0.02 -9.44 2.21
C VAL A 76 0.94 -10.44 1.59
N SER A 77 0.39 -11.37 0.81
CA SER A 77 1.16 -12.35 0.04
C SER A 77 2.30 -11.71 -0.75
N ASP A 78 3.49 -12.31 -0.69
CA ASP A 78 4.68 -11.85 -1.43
C ASP A 78 4.41 -11.75 -2.94
N SER A 79 3.55 -12.63 -3.47
CA SER A 79 3.10 -12.57 -4.87
C SER A 79 2.43 -11.23 -5.19
N THR A 80 1.45 -10.82 -4.39
CA THR A 80 0.72 -9.55 -4.54
C THR A 80 1.66 -8.36 -4.38
N ARG A 81 2.49 -8.37 -3.33
CA ARG A 81 3.51 -7.33 -3.09
C ARG A 81 4.44 -7.18 -4.30
N ASN A 82 5.03 -8.28 -4.77
CA ASN A 82 5.99 -8.26 -5.87
C ASN A 82 5.32 -7.86 -7.21
N ASN A 83 4.09 -8.32 -7.47
CA ASN A 83 3.38 -7.97 -8.69
C ASN A 83 3.09 -6.47 -8.76
N VAL A 84 2.61 -5.89 -7.66
CA VAL A 84 2.29 -4.46 -7.57
C VAL A 84 3.57 -3.61 -7.59
N ILE A 85 4.63 -4.03 -6.88
CA ILE A 85 5.94 -3.34 -6.94
C ILE A 85 6.53 -3.38 -8.35
N ASN A 86 6.48 -4.51 -9.04
CA ASN A 86 6.97 -4.60 -10.41
C ASN A 86 6.18 -3.70 -11.35
N GLN A 87 4.87 -3.62 -11.18
CA GLN A 87 4.04 -2.73 -11.96
C GLN A 87 4.34 -1.25 -11.68
N ILE A 88 4.50 -0.87 -10.40
CA ILE A 88 4.97 0.47 -10.03
C ILE A 88 6.33 0.74 -10.69
N ARG A 89 7.29 -0.18 -10.61
CA ARG A 89 8.62 -0.03 -11.24
C ARG A 89 8.54 0.13 -12.75
N GLN A 90 7.66 -0.60 -13.42
CA GLN A 90 7.46 -0.47 -14.86
C GLN A 90 6.95 0.92 -15.21
N PHE A 91 5.92 1.40 -14.51
CA PHE A 91 5.41 2.75 -14.71
C PHE A 91 6.45 3.81 -14.39
N LEU A 92 7.23 3.63 -13.33
CA LEU A 92 8.34 4.53 -13.01
C LEU A 92 9.40 4.51 -14.13
N GLY A 93 9.77 3.35 -14.65
CA GLY A 93 10.73 3.25 -15.76
C GLY A 93 10.26 3.94 -17.04
N GLU A 94 8.95 4.03 -17.28
CA GLU A 94 8.39 4.83 -18.38
C GLU A 94 8.42 6.35 -18.12
N ILE A 95 8.47 6.77 -16.85
CA ILE A 95 8.42 8.18 -16.44
C ILE A 95 9.82 8.75 -16.23
N VAL A 96 10.73 7.97 -15.66
CA VAL A 96 12.11 8.35 -15.39
C VAL A 96 12.98 7.71 -16.46
N ASP A 97 13.26 8.47 -17.52
CA ASP A 97 14.29 8.13 -18.50
C ASP A 97 15.61 7.98 -17.74
N THR A 98 16.04 6.73 -17.59
CA THR A 98 17.28 6.42 -16.88
C THR A 98 18.39 6.38 -17.92
N GLU A 99 18.81 7.57 -18.39
CA GLU A 99 20.08 7.75 -19.11
C GLU A 99 21.28 7.77 -18.16
#